data_AF-A0A7W8GIH5-F1
#
_entry.id   AF-A0A7W8GIH5-F1
#
_cell.length_a   1.000
_cell.length_b   1.000
_cell.length_c   1.000
_cell.angle_alpha   90.00
_cell.angle_beta   90.00
_cell.angle_gamma   90.00
#
_symmetry.space_group_name_H-M   'P 1'
#
loop_
_entity.id
_entity.type
_entity.pdbx_description
1 polymer ?
#
loop_
_entity_poly.entity_id
_entity_poly.type
_entity_poly.pdbx_seq_one_letter_code
_entity_poly.pdbx_strand_id
1 'polypeptide(L)'
;MTELHFLGLGGTDEVGASSYLYLLKEGNLLIDAGVRPGQVGEVALPHLERLADHPPTCMILTHAHLDHVGALPVVIRRFPHLPIYCTEATARIATLVLGDTLKVSTAQGYPLFSPGEMKRTLERLRPVPYFEWVKDHGFAFKLLPSGHLLGAASVLVRSGNRQVLHTGDVSNVATPVVDAAWLPHPNAVPEVDAVVSESTYGDTLLPSRKEQVRTFVAAIGETLRGGGRVLIPSFALGRAQEITQILQTAMAGGLLPQVPIHLDGLTRGITQAYEEMLPLLPEALQNRSKVSKQRPFLAGTVNLVKDRREREGILASDRPAIVIASSGMLHAGASPQYARAWLPHPENALFVVGYQDAESPGRRLLELQQGGEVLLPDGKGGLEPVSAYSRVERFYLSAHADRGGLLGMIARYGPGKVILTHGEVRARANMAGYLNTKHEVSLPQAGELVPLQDSGRRRGTFMNTAPKKLEALKERHARATVSVTYDRDTHEVRLKLPADLDGSLFGEGDYTLEVLRGKLSRVKLREQDAEALAGMAEDSVTA
;
A
#
# COMPACT_ATOMS: atom_id res chain seq x y z
N MET A 1 -4.80 -32.01 20.38
CA MET A 1 -5.19 -31.10 19.30
C MET A 1 -4.16 -30.00 19.29
N THR A 2 -3.35 -29.88 18.24
CA THR A 2 -2.32 -28.83 18.15
C THR A 2 -2.98 -27.58 17.56
N GLU A 3 -3.07 -26.51 18.34
CA GLU A 3 -3.63 -25.23 17.92
C GLU A 3 -2.82 -24.64 16.74
N LEU A 4 -3.52 -24.16 15.72
CA LEU A 4 -2.89 -23.42 14.60
C LEU A 4 -2.58 -22.00 15.06
N HIS A 5 -1.40 -21.50 14.72
CA HIS A 5 -1.00 -20.15 15.11
C HIS A 5 -0.63 -19.29 13.89
N PHE A 6 -0.79 -17.99 14.08
CA PHE A 6 -0.37 -16.92 13.19
C PHE A 6 0.76 -16.15 13.85
N LEU A 7 1.82 -15.87 13.11
CA LEU A 7 2.94 -15.02 13.51
C LEU A 7 3.14 -13.94 12.45
N GLY A 8 2.90 -12.69 12.82
CA GLY A 8 3.21 -11.55 11.95
C GLY A 8 4.71 -11.26 11.99
N LEU A 9 5.38 -11.18 10.84
CA LEU A 9 6.79 -10.80 10.75
C LEU A 9 6.97 -9.34 10.30
N GLY A 10 5.95 -8.77 9.66
CA GLY A 10 5.87 -7.37 9.24
C GLY A 10 4.49 -7.10 8.62
N GLY A 11 4.14 -5.83 8.44
CA GLY A 11 2.81 -5.45 7.95
C GLY A 11 1.70 -5.76 8.94
N THR A 12 1.97 -5.72 10.25
CA THR A 12 0.98 -5.99 11.29
C THR A 12 0.20 -4.75 11.68
N ASP A 13 0.89 -3.72 12.16
CA ASP A 13 0.36 -2.44 12.63
C ASP A 13 0.76 -1.25 11.75
N GLU A 14 1.28 -1.58 10.58
CA GLU A 14 1.80 -0.69 9.54
C GLU A 14 1.29 -1.13 8.15
N VAL A 15 1.55 -0.30 7.14
CA VAL A 15 1.42 -0.66 5.71
C VAL A 15 2.83 -0.79 5.14
N GLY A 16 3.19 -1.98 4.65
CA GLY A 16 4.56 -2.29 4.23
C GLY A 16 5.10 -3.59 4.83
N ALA A 17 6.13 -4.15 4.20
CA ALA A 17 6.83 -5.35 4.67
C ALA A 17 5.92 -6.53 5.07
N SER A 18 4.78 -6.70 4.39
CA SER A 18 3.84 -7.81 4.66
C SER A 18 4.57 -9.14 4.60
N SER A 19 4.55 -9.87 5.71
CA SER A 19 5.06 -11.23 5.79
C SER A 19 4.47 -11.95 7.00
N TYR A 20 3.82 -13.08 6.74
CA TYR A 20 2.98 -13.75 7.73
C TYR A 20 3.26 -15.25 7.75
N LEU A 21 3.66 -15.78 8.91
CA LEU A 21 3.95 -17.19 9.09
C LEU A 21 2.77 -17.88 9.80
N TYR A 22 2.28 -18.96 9.19
CA TYR A 22 1.25 -19.82 9.74
C TYR A 22 1.90 -21.10 10.25
N LEU A 23 1.81 -21.33 11.56
CA LEU A 23 2.25 -22.57 12.19
C LEU A 23 1.09 -23.56 12.13
N LEU A 24 1.13 -24.46 11.14
CA LEU A 24 0.11 -25.48 10.95
C LEU A 24 0.57 -26.81 11.52
N LYS A 25 -0.37 -27.75 11.65
CA LYS A 25 -0.07 -29.07 12.21
C LYS A 25 0.95 -29.85 11.37
N GLU A 26 0.86 -29.74 10.04
CA GLU A 26 1.64 -30.56 9.11
C GLU A 26 2.92 -29.87 8.61
N GLY A 27 2.99 -28.54 8.67
CA GLY A 27 4.11 -27.74 8.18
C GLY A 27 3.83 -26.24 8.27
N ASN A 28 4.87 -25.41 8.20
CA ASN A 28 4.69 -23.96 8.29
C ASN A 28 4.50 -23.34 6.90
N LEU A 29 3.53 -22.43 6.77
CA LEU A 29 3.25 -21.71 5.54
C LEU A 29 3.64 -20.24 5.69
N LEU A 30 4.51 -19.74 4.81
CA LEU A 30 4.79 -18.31 4.72
C LEU A 30 3.87 -17.67 3.67
N ILE A 31 3.21 -16.57 4.00
CA ILE A 31 2.44 -15.76 3.05
C ILE A 31 3.11 -14.38 2.96
N ASP A 32 3.50 -14.01 1.74
CA ASP A 32 4.18 -12.76 1.39
C ASP A 32 5.54 -12.51 2.07
N ALA A 33 6.37 -11.72 1.40
CA ALA A 33 7.64 -11.22 1.90
C ALA A 33 7.95 -9.87 1.23
N GLY A 34 7.40 -8.82 1.82
CA GLY A 34 7.51 -7.44 1.34
C GLY A 34 8.72 -6.66 1.81
N VAL A 35 8.79 -5.41 1.38
CA VAL A 35 9.64 -4.36 1.99
C VAL A 35 8.81 -3.14 2.37
N ARG A 36 9.24 -2.39 3.39
CA ARG A 36 8.65 -1.08 3.73
C ARG A 36 8.99 -0.05 2.65
N PRO A 37 8.00 0.54 1.95
CA PRO A 37 8.26 1.58 0.97
C PRO A 37 8.95 2.79 1.60
N GLY A 38 9.91 3.39 0.88
CA GLY A 38 10.62 4.59 1.35
C GLY A 38 11.75 4.35 2.35
N GLN A 39 11.84 3.15 2.94
CA GLN A 39 12.99 2.74 3.75
C GLN A 39 14.07 2.07 2.89
N VAL A 40 15.33 2.17 3.32
CA VAL A 40 16.50 1.69 2.58
C VAL A 40 17.33 0.78 3.46
N GLY A 41 17.85 -0.31 2.89
CA GLY A 41 18.65 -1.31 3.61
C GLY A 41 17.80 -2.25 4.47
N GLU A 42 18.43 -2.86 5.48
CA GLU A 42 17.79 -3.94 6.27
C GLU A 42 16.58 -3.48 7.08
N VAL A 43 16.48 -2.20 7.45
CA VAL A 43 15.34 -1.67 8.20
C VAL A 43 14.02 -1.80 7.42
N ALA A 44 14.11 -1.85 6.09
CA ALA A 44 12.98 -2.05 5.21
C ALA A 44 12.43 -3.49 5.21
N LEU A 45 13.17 -4.46 5.77
CA LEU A 45 12.80 -5.87 5.77
C LEU A 45 11.88 -6.20 6.97
N PRO A 46 10.98 -7.18 6.83
CA PRO A 46 10.30 -7.77 7.97
C PRO A 46 11.28 -8.56 8.87
N HIS A 47 10.79 -9.00 10.03
CA HIS A 47 11.51 -9.81 11.02
C HIS A 47 11.78 -11.26 10.54
N LEU A 48 12.41 -11.39 9.38
CA LEU A 48 12.66 -12.66 8.71
C LEU A 48 13.55 -13.60 9.54
N GLU A 49 14.33 -13.08 10.49
CA GLU A 49 15.21 -13.86 11.38
C GLU A 49 14.41 -14.90 12.17
N ARG A 50 13.15 -14.61 12.50
CA ARG A 50 12.23 -15.52 13.21
C ARG A 50 11.82 -16.75 12.39
N LEU A 51 12.09 -16.76 11.08
CA LEU A 51 11.89 -17.95 10.26
C LEU A 51 12.86 -19.09 10.61
N ALA A 52 13.98 -18.80 11.28
CA ALA A 52 14.93 -19.82 11.70
C ALA A 52 14.33 -20.78 12.74
N ASP A 53 13.48 -20.26 13.62
CA ASP A 53 12.81 -21.05 14.67
C ASP A 53 11.67 -21.91 14.10
N HIS A 54 11.09 -21.47 12.98
CA HIS A 54 9.92 -22.07 12.35
C HIS A 54 10.07 -22.07 10.81
N PRO A 55 10.94 -22.94 10.25
CA PRO A 55 11.22 -22.94 8.82
C PRO A 55 9.96 -23.25 8.00
N PRO A 56 9.65 -22.46 6.93
CA PRO A 56 8.49 -22.71 6.08
C PRO A 56 8.71 -23.90 5.16
N THR A 57 7.66 -24.68 4.90
CA THR A 57 7.65 -25.77 3.92
C THR A 57 7.33 -25.25 2.51
N CYS A 58 6.51 -24.21 2.43
CA CYS A 58 6.26 -23.46 1.21
C CYS A 58 5.90 -22.01 1.50
N MET A 59 5.87 -21.22 0.43
CA MET A 59 5.46 -19.82 0.46
C MET A 59 4.33 -19.58 -0.56
N ILE A 60 3.43 -18.64 -0.25
CA ILE A 60 2.42 -18.14 -1.19
C ILE A 60 2.59 -16.62 -1.34
N LEU A 61 2.47 -16.13 -2.57
CA LEU A 61 2.32 -14.69 -2.85
C LEU A 61 0.87 -14.37 -3.14
N THR A 62 0.32 -13.43 -2.38
CA THR A 62 -1.02 -12.90 -2.62
C THR A 62 -1.04 -12.09 -3.90
N HIS A 63 -0.07 -11.19 -4.08
CA HIS A 63 0.03 -10.33 -5.25
C HIS A 63 1.43 -9.72 -5.40
N ALA A 64 1.65 -8.99 -6.49
CA ALA A 64 2.99 -8.56 -6.90
C ALA A 64 3.39 -7.14 -6.46
N HIS A 65 2.75 -6.53 -5.46
CA HIS A 65 3.24 -5.25 -4.94
C HIS A 65 4.54 -5.40 -4.16
N LEU A 66 5.31 -4.30 -4.10
CA LEU A 66 6.65 -4.25 -3.50
C LEU A 66 6.63 -4.66 -2.02
N ASP A 67 5.63 -4.21 -1.29
CA ASP A 67 5.34 -4.51 0.10
C ASP A 67 4.80 -5.93 0.34
N HIS A 68 4.69 -6.76 -0.71
CA HIS A 68 4.35 -8.19 -0.61
C HIS A 68 5.41 -9.11 -1.25
N VAL A 69 6.24 -8.61 -2.18
CA VAL A 69 7.25 -9.43 -2.88
C VAL A 69 8.69 -8.96 -2.71
N GLY A 70 8.93 -7.74 -2.23
CA GLY A 70 10.24 -7.08 -2.30
C GLY A 70 11.37 -7.79 -1.55
N ALA A 71 11.06 -8.54 -0.50
CA ALA A 71 12.02 -9.29 0.30
C ALA A 71 12.14 -10.77 -0.10
N LEU A 72 11.46 -11.20 -1.17
CA LEU A 72 11.53 -12.58 -1.66
C LEU A 72 12.97 -13.11 -1.83
N PRO A 73 13.91 -12.36 -2.44
CA PRO A 73 15.28 -12.86 -2.58
C PRO A 73 16.02 -13.03 -1.24
N VAL A 74 15.63 -12.28 -0.21
CA VAL A 74 16.18 -12.43 1.14
C VAL A 74 15.68 -13.74 1.78
N VAL A 75 14.40 -14.07 1.57
CA VAL A 75 13.84 -15.36 2.03
C VAL A 75 14.51 -16.53 1.29
N ILE A 76 14.64 -16.47 -0.03
CA ILE A 76 15.25 -17.55 -0.82
C ILE A 76 16.74 -17.70 -0.57
N ARG A 77 17.46 -16.64 -0.17
CA ARG A 77 18.83 -16.74 0.32
C ARG A 77 18.93 -17.67 1.54
N ARG A 78 17.96 -17.60 2.46
CA ARG A 78 17.91 -18.42 3.68
C ARG A 78 17.34 -19.81 3.44
N PHE A 79 16.37 -19.93 2.53
CA PHE A 79 15.70 -21.18 2.17
C PHE A 79 15.80 -21.45 0.65
N PRO A 80 16.96 -21.91 0.13
CA PRO A 80 17.24 -21.96 -1.31
C PRO A 80 16.32 -22.86 -2.15
N HIS A 81 15.55 -23.75 -1.51
CA HIS A 81 14.66 -24.71 -2.16
C HIS A 81 13.18 -24.45 -1.90
N LEU A 82 12.84 -23.37 -1.19
CA LEU A 82 11.46 -23.06 -0.81
C LEU A 82 10.61 -22.81 -2.07
N PRO A 83 9.55 -23.61 -2.32
CA PRO A 83 8.64 -23.35 -3.44
C PRO A 83 7.73 -22.14 -3.14
N ILE A 84 7.56 -21.26 -4.13
CA ILE A 84 6.74 -20.05 -4.01
C ILE A 84 5.53 -20.17 -4.94
N TYR A 85 4.34 -20.34 -4.39
CA TYR A 85 3.10 -20.45 -5.17
C TYR A 85 2.43 -19.10 -5.36
N CYS A 86 1.90 -18.84 -6.55
CA CYS A 86 1.20 -17.60 -6.87
C CYS A 86 0.36 -17.79 -8.14
N THR A 87 -0.36 -16.76 -8.59
CA THR A 87 -1.02 -16.79 -9.91
C THR A 87 -0.02 -16.53 -11.03
N GLU A 88 -0.39 -16.88 -12.27
CA GLU A 88 0.44 -16.60 -13.45
C GLU A 88 0.78 -15.11 -13.60
N ALA A 89 -0.21 -14.24 -13.44
CA ALA A 89 0.01 -12.80 -13.54
C ALA A 89 0.94 -12.29 -12.43
N THR A 90 0.76 -12.74 -11.18
CA THR A 90 1.64 -12.39 -10.06
C THR A 90 3.09 -12.81 -10.34
N ALA A 91 3.34 -14.01 -10.89
CA ALA A 91 4.69 -14.45 -11.24
C ALA A 91 5.37 -13.57 -12.29
N ARG A 92 4.64 -13.22 -13.37
CA ARG A 92 5.13 -12.35 -14.44
C ARG A 92 5.44 -10.94 -13.93
N ILE A 93 4.55 -10.38 -13.12
CA ILE A 93 4.70 -9.02 -12.58
C ILE A 93 5.79 -8.95 -11.51
N ALA A 94 5.91 -9.95 -10.64
CA ALA A 94 6.94 -10.00 -9.60
C ALA A 94 8.36 -9.90 -10.21
N THR A 95 8.57 -10.46 -11.40
CA THR A 95 9.83 -10.31 -12.15
C THR A 95 10.17 -8.85 -12.43
N LEU A 96 9.19 -8.05 -12.86
CA LEU A 96 9.38 -6.63 -13.16
C LEU A 96 9.60 -5.81 -11.88
N VAL A 97 8.83 -6.11 -10.83
CA VAL A 97 8.92 -5.40 -9.54
C VAL A 97 10.26 -5.66 -8.85
N LEU A 98 10.72 -6.92 -8.80
CA LEU A 98 12.02 -7.26 -8.24
C LEU A 98 13.17 -6.65 -9.06
N GLY A 99 13.04 -6.62 -10.39
CA GLY A 99 14.04 -5.98 -11.26
C GLY A 99 14.16 -4.48 -11.03
N ASP A 100 13.02 -3.77 -10.88
CA ASP A 100 13.02 -2.35 -10.56
C ASP A 100 13.53 -2.09 -9.14
N THR A 101 13.16 -2.93 -8.17
CA THR A 101 13.66 -2.88 -6.79
C THR A 101 15.17 -2.98 -6.75
N LEU A 102 15.76 -3.95 -7.46
CA LEU A 102 17.20 -4.11 -7.57
C LEU A 102 17.87 -2.88 -8.17
N LYS A 103 17.30 -2.35 -9.26
CA LYS A 103 17.82 -1.16 -9.94
C LYS A 103 17.79 0.07 -9.03
N VAL A 104 16.66 0.34 -8.38
CA VAL A 104 16.47 1.50 -7.50
C VAL A 104 17.37 1.40 -6.27
N SER A 105 17.38 0.26 -5.58
CA SER A 105 18.21 0.05 -4.39
C SER A 105 19.71 0.10 -4.70
N THR A 106 20.14 -0.39 -5.86
CA THR A 106 21.53 -0.26 -6.32
C THR A 106 21.90 1.20 -6.58
N ALA A 107 21.02 1.97 -7.21
CA ALA A 107 21.24 3.40 -7.43
C ALA A 107 21.30 4.21 -6.13
N GLN A 108 20.64 3.73 -5.07
CA GLN A 108 20.70 4.30 -3.73
C GLN A 108 21.94 3.84 -2.94
N GLY A 109 22.73 2.89 -3.45
CA GLY A 109 23.93 2.36 -2.79
C GLY A 109 23.68 1.21 -1.80
N TYR A 110 22.45 0.73 -1.65
CA TYR A 110 22.07 -0.29 -0.67
C TYR A 110 21.23 -1.42 -1.31
N PRO A 111 21.82 -2.23 -2.22
CA PRO A 111 21.09 -3.32 -2.85
C PRO A 111 20.69 -4.40 -1.82
N LEU A 112 19.39 -4.70 -1.71
CA LEU A 112 18.87 -5.74 -0.80
C LEU A 112 19.26 -7.17 -1.23
N PHE A 113 19.51 -7.33 -2.52
CA PHE A 113 19.88 -8.60 -3.14
C PHE A 113 20.66 -8.38 -4.43
N SER A 114 21.29 -9.44 -4.92
CA SER A 114 22.04 -9.47 -6.17
C SER A 114 21.19 -9.96 -7.35
N PRO A 115 21.61 -9.70 -8.61
CA PRO A 115 20.96 -10.29 -9.79
C PRO A 115 20.86 -11.83 -9.73
N GLY A 116 21.87 -12.49 -9.18
CA GLY A 116 21.88 -13.95 -9.02
C GLY A 116 20.84 -14.46 -8.02
N GLU A 117 20.60 -13.70 -6.95
CA GLU A 117 19.55 -14.01 -5.97
C GLU A 117 18.16 -13.78 -6.52
N MET A 118 17.96 -12.69 -7.27
CA MET A 118 16.72 -12.47 -8.01
C MET A 118 16.44 -13.64 -8.96
N LYS A 119 17.43 -14.05 -9.77
CA LYS A 119 17.27 -15.19 -10.68
C LYS A 119 16.85 -16.47 -9.94
N ARG A 120 17.58 -16.83 -8.86
CA ARG A 120 17.24 -18.03 -8.05
C ARG A 120 15.84 -17.95 -7.46
N THR A 121 15.38 -16.76 -7.08
CA THR A 121 14.02 -16.52 -6.57
C THR A 121 12.97 -16.78 -7.64
N LEU A 122 13.17 -16.26 -8.85
CA LEU A 122 12.23 -16.44 -9.95
C LEU A 122 12.12 -17.92 -10.38
N GLU A 123 13.21 -18.68 -10.28
CA GLU A 123 13.22 -20.14 -10.50
C GLU A 123 12.42 -20.93 -9.44
N ARG A 124 11.94 -20.30 -8.36
CA ARG A 124 11.10 -20.93 -7.34
C ARG A 124 9.62 -20.63 -7.49
N LEU A 125 9.24 -19.72 -8.38
CA LEU A 125 7.84 -19.40 -8.65
C LEU A 125 7.13 -20.59 -9.28
N ARG A 126 5.97 -20.94 -8.72
CA ARG A 126 5.08 -22.02 -9.16
C ARG A 126 3.69 -21.42 -9.39
N PRO A 127 3.40 -20.96 -10.62
CA PRO A 127 2.07 -20.48 -10.97
C PRO A 127 1.01 -21.57 -10.79
N VAL A 128 -0.10 -21.25 -10.14
CA VAL A 128 -1.28 -22.10 -10.00
C VAL A 128 -2.54 -21.31 -10.33
N PRO A 129 -3.56 -21.95 -10.92
CA PRO A 129 -4.80 -21.27 -11.26
C PRO A 129 -5.63 -20.96 -10.01
N TYR A 130 -6.55 -20.01 -10.14
CA TYR A 130 -7.57 -19.80 -9.13
C TYR A 130 -8.45 -21.02 -8.96
N PHE A 131 -9.04 -21.16 -7.78
CA PHE A 131 -10.03 -22.18 -7.44
C PHE A 131 -9.55 -23.65 -7.45
N GLU A 132 -8.25 -23.90 -7.65
CA GLU A 132 -7.64 -25.23 -7.52
C GLU A 132 -6.94 -25.42 -6.18
N TRP A 133 -7.10 -26.62 -5.60
CA TRP A 133 -6.45 -26.98 -4.33
C TRP A 133 -5.07 -27.58 -4.58
N VAL A 134 -4.03 -26.97 -4.01
CA VAL A 134 -2.68 -27.54 -3.90
C VAL A 134 -2.56 -28.28 -2.56
N LYS A 135 -1.98 -29.48 -2.54
CA LYS A 135 -2.01 -30.39 -1.37
C LYS A 135 -0.65 -31.02 -1.01
N ASP A 136 0.45 -30.51 -1.58
CA ASP A 136 1.76 -31.17 -1.54
C ASP A 136 2.48 -31.10 -0.18
N HIS A 137 1.92 -30.37 0.80
CA HIS A 137 2.62 -29.97 2.05
C HIS A 137 1.96 -30.50 3.32
N GLY A 138 1.08 -31.50 3.22
CA GLY A 138 0.30 -32.05 4.35
C GLY A 138 -0.90 -31.18 4.77
N PHE A 139 -0.87 -29.88 4.45
CA PHE A 139 -2.03 -29.01 4.39
C PHE A 139 -2.43 -28.72 2.94
N ALA A 140 -3.60 -28.13 2.75
CA ALA A 140 -4.09 -27.71 1.44
C ALA A 140 -4.30 -26.19 1.38
N PHE A 141 -4.08 -25.58 0.22
CA PHE A 141 -4.46 -24.19 -0.01
C PHE A 141 -5.03 -23.99 -1.40
N LYS A 142 -5.73 -22.86 -1.58
CA LYS A 142 -6.36 -22.47 -2.84
C LYS A 142 -6.37 -20.95 -2.98
N LEU A 143 -6.10 -20.46 -4.19
CA LEU A 143 -6.15 -19.04 -4.51
C LEU A 143 -7.57 -18.63 -4.94
N LEU A 144 -8.03 -17.49 -4.44
CA LEU A 144 -9.31 -16.86 -4.76
C LEU A 144 -9.06 -15.44 -5.27
N PRO A 145 -9.70 -14.96 -6.35
CA PRO A 145 -9.52 -13.58 -6.81
C PRO A 145 -9.79 -12.57 -5.69
N SER A 146 -8.85 -11.69 -5.37
CA SER A 146 -9.02 -10.64 -4.34
C SER A 146 -9.52 -9.30 -4.91
N GLY A 147 -9.53 -9.16 -6.24
CA GLY A 147 -9.99 -7.95 -6.93
C GLY A 147 -9.12 -6.72 -6.76
N HIS A 148 -7.97 -6.84 -6.09
CA HIS A 148 -7.05 -5.74 -5.84
C HIS A 148 -6.25 -5.33 -7.10
N LEU A 149 -5.52 -6.29 -7.69
CA LEU A 149 -4.78 -6.09 -8.94
C LEU A 149 -4.83 -7.35 -9.83
N LEU A 150 -4.36 -7.26 -11.07
CA LEU A 150 -4.34 -8.40 -11.98
C LEU A 150 -3.50 -9.55 -11.38
N GLY A 151 -4.14 -10.68 -11.09
CA GLY A 151 -3.50 -11.84 -10.46
C GLY A 151 -3.52 -11.85 -8.93
N ALA A 152 -4.09 -10.83 -8.29
CA ALA A 152 -4.17 -10.75 -6.84
C ALA A 152 -5.12 -11.79 -6.26
N ALA A 153 -4.66 -12.45 -5.19
CA ALA A 153 -5.34 -13.57 -4.59
C ALA A 153 -5.48 -13.44 -3.07
N SER A 154 -6.67 -13.72 -2.58
CA SER A 154 -6.87 -14.20 -1.21
C SER A 154 -6.56 -15.69 -1.17
N VAL A 155 -6.06 -16.15 -0.02
CA VAL A 155 -5.55 -17.52 0.17
C VAL A 155 -6.44 -18.23 1.17
N LEU A 156 -7.11 -19.29 0.73
CA LEU A 156 -7.86 -20.18 1.61
C LEU A 156 -6.98 -21.38 1.99
N VAL A 157 -6.66 -21.52 3.26
CA VAL A 157 -5.78 -22.57 3.80
C VAL A 157 -6.61 -23.56 4.61
N ARG A 158 -6.34 -24.85 4.45
CA ARG A 158 -6.95 -25.96 5.20
C ARG A 158 -5.88 -26.86 5.80
N SER A 159 -5.90 -27.02 7.12
CA SER A 159 -5.02 -27.93 7.87
C SER A 159 -5.90 -28.77 8.80
N GLY A 160 -5.87 -30.10 8.61
CA GLY A 160 -6.84 -31.00 9.24
C GLY A 160 -8.30 -30.61 8.96
N ASN A 161 -9.08 -30.40 10.04
CA ASN A 161 -10.47 -29.96 10.00
C ASN A 161 -10.65 -28.44 10.12
N ARG A 162 -9.55 -27.67 10.09
CA ARG A 162 -9.56 -26.23 10.27
C ARG A 162 -9.33 -25.52 8.95
N GLN A 163 -9.91 -24.32 8.81
CA GLN A 163 -9.82 -23.50 7.62
C GLN A 163 -9.60 -22.03 7.98
N VAL A 164 -8.65 -21.38 7.31
CA VAL A 164 -8.32 -19.96 7.52
C VAL A 164 -8.30 -19.25 6.18
N LEU A 165 -8.88 -18.06 6.12
CA LEU A 165 -8.76 -17.17 4.98
C LEU A 165 -7.75 -16.07 5.28
N HIS A 166 -6.73 -15.93 4.45
CA HIS A 166 -5.88 -14.75 4.41
C HIS A 166 -6.29 -13.87 3.22
N THR A 167 -6.66 -12.62 3.44
CA THR A 167 -7.21 -11.79 2.35
C THR A 167 -6.15 -11.34 1.35
N GLY A 168 -4.91 -11.12 1.80
CA GLY A 168 -4.00 -10.21 1.12
C GLY A 168 -4.63 -8.81 1.00
N ASP A 169 -4.19 -8.04 0.03
CA ASP A 169 -4.91 -6.83 -0.37
C ASP A 169 -6.13 -7.19 -1.20
N VAL A 170 -7.24 -6.49 -0.97
CA VAL A 170 -8.56 -6.90 -1.43
C VAL A 170 -9.45 -5.73 -1.80
N SER A 171 -10.25 -5.87 -2.86
CA SER A 171 -11.27 -4.90 -3.25
C SER A 171 -12.54 -5.59 -3.71
N ASN A 172 -13.67 -5.20 -3.12
CA ASN A 172 -15.00 -5.64 -3.51
C ASN A 172 -15.59 -4.83 -4.69
N VAL A 173 -14.81 -3.95 -5.31
CA VAL A 173 -15.24 -3.08 -6.41
C VAL A 173 -14.50 -3.46 -7.68
N ALA A 174 -15.26 -3.83 -8.72
CA ALA A 174 -14.71 -4.07 -10.04
C ALA A 174 -14.22 -2.77 -10.69
N THR A 175 -13.13 -2.88 -11.44
CA THR A 175 -12.51 -1.81 -12.21
C THR A 175 -12.44 -2.20 -13.69
N PRO A 176 -12.12 -1.27 -14.61
CA PRO A 176 -11.92 -1.62 -16.02
C PRO A 176 -10.82 -2.65 -16.29
N VAL A 177 -9.95 -2.92 -15.31
CA VAL A 177 -8.75 -3.77 -15.47
C VAL A 177 -8.73 -4.99 -14.56
N VAL A 178 -9.61 -5.06 -13.56
CA VAL A 178 -9.65 -6.13 -12.55
C VAL A 178 -11.09 -6.29 -12.06
N ASP A 179 -11.58 -7.53 -12.01
CA ASP A 179 -12.90 -7.86 -11.45
C ASP A 179 -12.93 -7.71 -9.92
N ALA A 180 -14.10 -7.62 -9.32
CA ALA A 180 -14.23 -7.57 -7.85
C ALA A 180 -13.74 -8.87 -7.19
N ALA A 181 -13.38 -8.78 -5.90
CA ALA A 181 -13.06 -9.94 -5.08
C ALA A 181 -14.14 -11.02 -5.19
N TRP A 182 -13.70 -12.27 -5.34
CA TRP A 182 -14.61 -13.40 -5.27
C TRP A 182 -15.08 -13.60 -3.83
N LEU A 183 -16.39 -13.73 -3.64
CA LEU A 183 -17.00 -13.97 -2.35
C LEU A 183 -17.88 -15.21 -2.41
N PRO A 184 -17.93 -16.00 -1.32
CA PRO A 184 -18.89 -17.08 -1.22
C PRO A 184 -20.32 -16.58 -1.40
N HIS A 185 -21.16 -17.45 -1.96
CA HIS A 185 -22.59 -17.18 -2.05
C HIS A 185 -23.17 -16.99 -0.63
N PRO A 186 -24.06 -16.01 -0.38
CA PRO A 186 -24.60 -15.75 0.96
C PRO A 186 -25.21 -16.99 1.65
N ASN A 187 -25.77 -17.90 0.87
CA ASN A 187 -26.40 -19.13 1.37
C ASN A 187 -25.44 -20.33 1.48
N ALA A 188 -24.15 -20.13 1.17
CA ALA A 188 -23.12 -21.15 1.23
C ALA A 188 -21.89 -20.60 1.96
N VAL A 189 -22.10 -20.09 3.17
CA VAL A 189 -21.03 -19.55 4.03
C VAL A 189 -20.06 -20.68 4.35
N PRO A 190 -18.81 -20.64 3.84
CA PRO A 190 -17.81 -21.58 4.25
C PRO A 190 -17.42 -21.20 5.67
N GLU A 191 -17.69 -22.06 6.65
CA GLU A 191 -17.23 -21.84 8.02
C GLU A 191 -15.69 -21.88 8.02
N VAL A 192 -15.07 -20.71 8.14
CA VAL A 192 -13.64 -20.58 8.42
C VAL A 192 -13.47 -20.33 9.91
N ASP A 193 -12.43 -20.89 10.51
CA ASP A 193 -12.10 -20.65 11.92
C ASP A 193 -11.64 -19.20 12.11
N ALA A 194 -10.84 -18.69 11.18
CA ALA A 194 -10.35 -17.33 11.18
C ALA A 194 -10.28 -16.67 9.81
N VAL A 195 -10.40 -15.34 9.82
CA VAL A 195 -10.01 -14.47 8.71
C VAL A 195 -8.85 -13.58 9.16
N VAL A 196 -7.73 -13.62 8.44
CA VAL A 196 -6.66 -12.63 8.54
C VAL A 196 -6.89 -11.60 7.43
N SER A 197 -7.29 -10.39 7.80
CA SER A 197 -7.73 -9.34 6.87
C SER A 197 -6.74 -8.17 6.85
N GLU A 198 -6.50 -7.62 5.66
CA GLU A 198 -5.97 -6.26 5.54
C GLU A 198 -6.92 -5.25 6.21
N SER A 199 -6.39 -4.08 6.52
CA SER A 199 -7.13 -3.00 7.18
C SER A 199 -6.71 -1.61 6.71
N THR A 200 -6.18 -1.50 5.48
CA THR A 200 -5.64 -0.26 4.91
C THR A 200 -6.61 0.92 5.03
N TYR A 201 -7.89 0.69 4.75
CA TYR A 201 -8.97 1.67 4.89
C TYR A 201 -9.96 1.31 6.01
N GLY A 202 -9.48 0.65 7.07
CA GLY A 202 -10.27 0.21 8.21
C GLY A 202 -10.98 1.32 8.98
N ASP A 203 -10.59 2.59 8.82
CA ASP A 203 -11.25 3.76 9.40
C ASP A 203 -11.99 4.66 8.38
N THR A 204 -11.95 4.30 7.10
CA THR A 204 -12.38 5.16 6.00
C THR A 204 -13.57 4.55 5.27
N LEU A 205 -14.55 5.40 4.93
CA LEU A 205 -15.58 5.07 3.94
C LEU A 205 -15.27 5.83 2.66
N LEU A 206 -15.20 5.13 1.55
CA LEU A 206 -14.83 5.75 0.28
C LEU A 206 -16.09 6.35 -0.39
N PRO A 207 -15.97 7.53 -1.01
CA PRO A 207 -17.05 8.11 -1.80
C PRO A 207 -17.36 7.23 -3.03
N SER A 208 -18.50 7.48 -3.66
CA SER A 208 -18.90 6.75 -4.87
C SER A 208 -17.81 6.82 -5.95
N ARG A 209 -17.34 5.65 -6.39
CA ARG A 209 -16.33 5.55 -7.46
C ARG A 209 -16.75 6.32 -8.71
N LYS A 210 -18.02 6.22 -9.09
CA LYS A 210 -18.58 6.92 -10.26
C LYS A 210 -18.42 8.43 -10.13
N GLU A 211 -18.69 8.96 -8.95
CA GLU A 211 -18.51 10.38 -8.66
C GLU A 211 -17.05 10.78 -8.67
N GLN A 212 -16.16 9.98 -8.07
CA GLN A 212 -14.72 10.23 -8.08
C GLN A 212 -14.14 10.25 -9.49
N VAL A 213 -14.56 9.33 -10.36
CA VAL A 213 -14.14 9.36 -11.78
C VAL A 213 -14.64 10.63 -12.47
N ARG A 214 -15.89 11.03 -12.23
CA ARG A 214 -16.46 12.26 -12.81
C ARG A 214 -15.69 13.50 -12.38
N THR A 215 -15.43 13.68 -11.08
CA THR A 215 -14.72 14.85 -10.56
C THR A 215 -13.25 14.85 -10.98
N PHE A 216 -12.61 13.68 -11.02
CA PHE A 216 -11.25 13.51 -11.53
C PHE A 216 -11.11 13.95 -12.99
N VAL A 217 -11.99 13.47 -13.86
CA VAL A 217 -12.01 13.85 -15.28
C VAL A 217 -12.30 15.34 -15.44
N ALA A 218 -13.22 15.91 -14.65
CA ALA A 218 -13.52 17.33 -14.69
C ALA A 218 -12.30 18.20 -14.31
N ALA A 219 -11.63 17.86 -13.20
CA ALA A 219 -10.44 18.57 -12.73
C ALA A 219 -9.29 18.52 -13.75
N ILE A 220 -9.05 17.35 -14.38
CA ILE A 220 -8.09 17.23 -15.48
C ILE A 220 -8.48 18.12 -16.65
N GLY A 221 -9.75 18.10 -17.05
CA GLY A 221 -10.25 18.92 -18.15
C GLY A 221 -10.08 20.42 -17.91
N GLU A 222 -10.30 20.88 -16.68
CA GLU A 222 -10.06 22.27 -16.27
C GLU A 222 -8.59 22.65 -16.41
N THR A 223 -7.67 21.85 -15.86
CA THR A 223 -6.22 22.10 -15.95
C THR A 223 -5.75 22.14 -17.39
N LEU A 224 -6.14 21.16 -18.22
CA LEU A 224 -5.70 21.08 -19.61
C LEU A 224 -6.26 22.23 -20.46
N ARG A 225 -7.53 22.63 -20.24
CA ARG A 225 -8.14 23.79 -20.94
C ARG A 225 -7.49 25.12 -20.55
N GLY A 226 -6.95 25.21 -19.33
CA GLY A 226 -6.15 26.34 -18.86
C GLY A 226 -4.73 26.38 -19.43
N GLY A 227 -4.33 25.41 -20.26
CA GLY A 227 -2.97 25.32 -20.81
C GLY A 227 -1.98 24.57 -19.90
N GLY A 228 -2.43 24.07 -18.75
CA GLY A 228 -1.59 23.41 -17.77
C GLY A 228 -1.27 21.95 -18.08
N ARG A 229 -0.34 21.39 -17.29
CA ARG A 229 0.07 19.98 -17.33
C ARG A 229 -0.44 19.27 -16.08
N VAL A 230 -0.77 17.98 -16.22
CA VAL A 230 -1.27 17.16 -15.11
C VAL A 230 -0.27 16.04 -14.81
N LEU A 231 0.25 16.02 -13.59
CA LEU A 231 0.99 14.90 -13.04
C LEU A 231 0.07 14.00 -12.20
N ILE A 232 0.09 12.70 -12.47
CA ILE A 232 -0.61 11.69 -11.69
C ILE A 232 0.45 10.72 -11.15
N PRO A 233 0.97 10.93 -9.93
CA PRO A 233 1.81 9.93 -9.30
C PRO A 233 0.96 8.67 -9.06
N SER A 234 1.41 7.54 -9.61
CA SER A 234 0.67 6.28 -9.56
C SER A 234 1.58 5.14 -9.17
N PHE A 235 1.04 4.20 -8.38
CA PHE A 235 1.62 2.87 -8.31
C PHE A 235 1.64 2.29 -9.73
N ALA A 236 2.75 1.67 -10.08
CA ALA A 236 2.98 1.20 -11.44
C ALA A 236 2.02 0.09 -11.85
N LEU A 237 1.50 -0.64 -10.85
CA LEU A 237 0.68 -1.82 -10.99
C LEU A 237 -0.80 -1.53 -10.70
N GLY A 238 -1.67 -1.89 -11.64
CA GLY A 238 -3.12 -1.72 -11.56
C GLY A 238 -3.57 -0.27 -11.77
N ARG A 239 -3.19 0.63 -10.86
CA ARG A 239 -3.68 2.03 -10.82
C ARG A 239 -3.36 2.81 -12.09
N ALA A 240 -2.14 2.68 -12.62
CA ALA A 240 -1.74 3.40 -13.83
C ALA A 240 -2.54 2.94 -15.06
N GLN A 241 -2.81 1.64 -15.17
CA GLN A 241 -3.56 1.06 -16.28
C GLN A 241 -5.04 1.43 -16.20
N GLU A 242 -5.61 1.42 -15.00
CA GLU A 242 -6.99 1.88 -14.79
C GLU A 242 -7.16 3.36 -15.15
N ILE A 243 -6.25 4.22 -14.70
CA ILE A 243 -6.31 5.66 -15.01
C ILE A 243 -6.16 5.87 -16.51
N THR A 244 -5.26 5.15 -17.16
CA THR A 244 -5.13 5.18 -18.63
C THR A 244 -6.47 4.86 -19.31
N GLN A 245 -7.21 3.84 -18.85
CA GLN A 245 -8.54 3.50 -19.38
C GLN A 245 -9.57 4.62 -19.15
N ILE A 246 -9.59 5.22 -17.96
CA ILE A 246 -10.48 6.34 -17.63
C ILE A 246 -10.22 7.51 -18.57
N LEU A 247 -8.96 7.89 -18.76
CA LEU A 247 -8.56 9.02 -19.60
C LEU A 247 -8.88 8.78 -21.07
N GLN A 248 -8.55 7.59 -21.60
CA GLN A 248 -8.90 7.24 -22.99
C GLN A 248 -10.41 7.26 -23.22
N THR A 249 -11.20 6.75 -22.27
CA THR A 249 -12.67 6.79 -22.35
C THR A 249 -13.19 8.22 -22.33
N ALA A 250 -12.66 9.06 -21.44
CA ALA A 250 -13.04 10.47 -21.35
C ALA A 250 -12.65 11.27 -22.61
N MET A 251 -11.48 11.00 -23.19
CA MET A 251 -11.02 11.59 -24.45
C MET A 251 -11.87 11.13 -25.64
N ALA A 252 -12.21 9.84 -25.73
CA ALA A 252 -13.08 9.31 -26.78
C ALA A 252 -14.51 9.86 -26.68
N GLY A 253 -14.99 10.11 -25.47
CA GLY A 253 -16.29 10.74 -25.21
C GLY A 253 -16.30 12.28 -25.31
N GLY A 254 -15.18 12.91 -25.67
CA GLY A 254 -15.07 14.36 -25.80
C GLY A 254 -15.09 15.15 -24.48
N LEU A 255 -14.98 14.48 -23.33
CA LEU A 255 -14.93 15.11 -22.01
C LEU A 255 -13.54 15.72 -21.72
N LEU A 256 -12.49 15.17 -22.33
CA LEU A 256 -11.13 15.68 -22.27
C LEU A 256 -10.62 16.06 -23.67
N PRO A 257 -9.79 17.11 -23.79
CA PRO A 257 -9.09 17.40 -25.04
C PRO A 257 -8.11 16.27 -25.38
N GLN A 258 -7.84 16.09 -26.68
CA GLN A 258 -6.85 15.14 -27.16
C GLN A 258 -5.45 15.69 -26.89
N VAL A 259 -4.84 15.25 -25.78
CA VAL A 259 -3.47 15.60 -25.39
C VAL A 259 -2.63 14.34 -25.21
N PRO A 260 -1.29 14.43 -25.32
CA PRO A 260 -0.41 13.31 -25.02
C PRO A 260 -0.59 12.82 -23.57
N ILE A 261 -0.69 11.50 -23.42
CA ILE A 261 -0.60 10.81 -22.12
C ILE A 261 0.74 10.07 -22.09
N HIS A 262 1.62 10.44 -21.18
CA HIS A 262 2.94 9.83 -21.04
C HIS A 262 2.98 8.89 -19.84
N LEU A 263 3.31 7.62 -20.08
CA LEU A 263 3.59 6.63 -19.05
C LEU A 263 5.09 6.60 -18.79
N ASP A 264 5.51 6.82 -17.54
CA ASP A 264 6.93 6.84 -17.18
C ASP A 264 7.25 6.07 -15.88
N GLY A 265 8.51 5.67 -15.75
CA GLY A 265 9.00 4.78 -14.71
C GLY A 265 8.58 3.33 -14.96
N LEU A 266 8.29 2.61 -13.87
CA LEU A 266 7.89 1.21 -13.89
C LEU A 266 6.51 1.01 -14.57
N THR A 267 5.69 2.07 -14.63
CA THR A 267 4.38 2.05 -15.33
C THR A 267 4.51 1.56 -16.78
N ARG A 268 5.65 1.82 -17.45
CA ARG A 268 5.89 1.43 -18.85
C ARG A 268 5.94 -0.08 -19.02
N GLY A 269 6.84 -0.72 -18.28
CA GLY A 269 7.02 -2.17 -18.34
C GLY A 269 5.79 -2.92 -17.84
N ILE A 270 5.13 -2.41 -16.80
CA ILE A 270 3.90 -3.02 -16.29
C ILE A 270 2.74 -2.89 -17.30
N THR A 271 2.60 -1.74 -17.95
CA THR A 271 1.55 -1.58 -18.98
C THR A 271 1.80 -2.49 -20.17
N GLN A 272 3.06 -2.66 -20.60
CA GLN A 272 3.41 -3.65 -21.62
C GLN A 272 3.06 -5.08 -21.17
N ALA A 273 3.36 -5.44 -19.93
CA ALA A 273 3.00 -6.75 -19.40
C ALA A 273 1.47 -6.96 -19.36
N TYR A 274 0.68 -5.92 -19.05
CA TYR A 274 -0.79 -6.00 -19.11
C TYR A 274 -1.31 -6.20 -20.54
N GLU A 275 -0.69 -5.58 -21.54
CA GLU A 275 -1.00 -5.82 -22.96
C GLU A 275 -0.74 -7.29 -23.34
N GLU A 276 0.39 -7.85 -22.92
CA GLU A 276 0.76 -9.23 -23.18
C GLU A 276 -0.13 -10.24 -22.44
N MET A 277 -0.64 -9.85 -21.27
CA MET A 277 -1.55 -10.63 -20.45
C MET A 277 -3.03 -10.32 -20.72
N LEU A 278 -3.38 -9.79 -21.89
CA LEU A 278 -4.77 -9.51 -22.26
C LEU A 278 -5.75 -10.67 -21.99
N PRO A 279 -5.40 -11.96 -22.24
CA PRO A 279 -6.29 -13.08 -21.92
C PRO A 279 -6.65 -13.24 -20.43
N LEU A 280 -5.86 -12.63 -19.53
CA LEU A 280 -6.08 -12.68 -18.08
C LEU A 280 -6.87 -11.46 -17.54
N LEU A 281 -7.11 -10.44 -18.38
CA LEU A 281 -7.86 -9.23 -18.03
C LEU A 281 -9.38 -9.45 -18.14
N PRO A 282 -10.23 -8.57 -17.55
CA PRO A 282 -11.68 -8.69 -17.64
C PRO A 282 -12.19 -8.84 -19.07
N GLU A 283 -13.21 -9.69 -19.26
CA GLU A 283 -13.73 -10.05 -20.59
C GLU A 283 -14.17 -8.82 -21.40
N ALA A 284 -14.74 -7.82 -20.72
CA ALA A 284 -15.15 -6.56 -21.34
C ALA A 284 -13.98 -5.85 -22.06
N LEU A 285 -12.78 -5.87 -21.47
CA LEU A 285 -11.59 -5.25 -22.06
C LEU A 285 -11.04 -6.09 -23.22
N GLN A 286 -11.07 -7.43 -23.09
CA GLN A 286 -10.72 -8.33 -24.19
C GLN A 286 -11.62 -8.12 -25.40
N ASN A 287 -12.94 -8.05 -25.18
CA ASN A 287 -13.93 -7.86 -26.22
C ASN A 287 -13.79 -6.47 -26.88
N ARG A 288 -13.55 -5.42 -26.08
CA ARG A 288 -13.24 -4.08 -26.61
C ARG A 288 -12.02 -4.09 -27.52
N SER A 289 -10.92 -4.72 -27.10
CA SER A 289 -9.69 -4.80 -27.91
C SER A 289 -9.90 -5.58 -29.21
N LYS A 290 -10.64 -6.69 -29.16
CA LYS A 290 -11.01 -7.48 -30.35
C LYS A 290 -11.83 -6.66 -31.35
N VAL A 291 -12.82 -5.90 -30.88
CA VAL A 291 -13.71 -5.10 -31.74
C VAL A 291 -12.97 -3.90 -32.33
N SER A 292 -12.22 -3.15 -31.52
CA SER A 292 -11.50 -1.96 -31.99
C SER A 292 -10.25 -2.28 -32.80
N LYS A 293 -9.72 -3.51 -32.70
CA LYS A 293 -8.40 -3.93 -33.19
C LYS A 293 -7.26 -3.05 -32.67
N GLN A 294 -7.46 -2.45 -31.49
CA GLN A 294 -6.48 -1.62 -30.82
C GLN A 294 -6.03 -2.27 -29.52
N ARG A 295 -4.78 -1.97 -29.15
CA ARG A 295 -4.25 -2.27 -27.83
C ARG A 295 -5.07 -1.55 -26.75
N PRO A 296 -5.52 -2.23 -25.69
CA PRO A 296 -6.35 -1.61 -24.66
C PRO A 296 -5.72 -0.37 -24.04
N PHE A 297 -4.44 -0.41 -23.66
CA PHE A 297 -3.76 0.66 -22.91
C PHE A 297 -2.87 1.52 -23.81
N LEU A 298 -2.20 0.91 -24.79
CA LEU A 298 -1.22 1.57 -25.65
C LEU A 298 -1.81 1.94 -27.02
N ALA A 299 -2.84 2.79 -27.02
CA ALA A 299 -3.51 3.29 -28.21
C ALA A 299 -3.80 4.79 -28.13
N GLY A 300 -3.99 5.42 -29.29
CA GLY A 300 -4.31 6.84 -29.40
C GLY A 300 -3.14 7.74 -28.98
N THR A 301 -3.39 8.60 -27.99
CA THR A 301 -2.42 9.59 -27.50
C THR A 301 -1.49 9.07 -26.39
N VAL A 302 -1.57 7.78 -26.06
CA VAL A 302 -0.77 7.16 -24.98
C VAL A 302 0.63 6.78 -25.49
N ASN A 303 1.65 7.28 -24.80
CA ASN A 303 3.06 7.10 -25.15
C ASN A 303 3.85 6.53 -23.97
N LEU A 304 4.73 5.56 -24.25
CA LEU A 304 5.74 5.11 -23.29
C LEU A 304 6.98 5.98 -23.41
N VAL A 305 7.38 6.65 -22.32
CA VAL A 305 8.62 7.45 -22.31
C VAL A 305 9.83 6.51 -22.47
N LYS A 306 10.61 6.64 -23.54
CA LYS A 306 11.66 5.66 -23.88
C LYS A 306 12.87 5.78 -22.98
N ASP A 307 13.33 7.01 -22.77
CA ASP A 307 14.60 7.28 -22.12
C ASP A 307 14.61 8.62 -21.38
N ARG A 308 15.77 8.97 -20.83
CA ARG A 308 16.00 10.22 -20.11
C ARG A 308 15.84 11.45 -21.01
N ARG A 309 16.25 11.38 -22.27
CA ARG A 309 16.18 12.51 -23.22
C ARG A 309 14.72 12.84 -23.55
N GLU A 310 13.89 11.81 -23.74
CA GLU A 310 12.46 12.00 -23.95
C GLU A 310 11.79 12.61 -22.71
N ARG A 311 12.15 12.15 -21.50
CA ARG A 311 11.68 12.75 -20.24
C ARG A 311 12.07 14.23 -20.15
N GLU A 312 13.33 14.57 -20.41
CA GLU A 312 13.81 15.96 -20.38
C GLU A 312 13.05 16.84 -21.39
N GLY A 313 12.73 16.31 -22.57
CA GLY A 313 11.89 16.98 -23.55
C GLY A 313 10.45 17.23 -23.07
N ILE A 314 9.85 16.28 -22.36
CA ILE A 314 8.52 16.44 -21.74
C ILE A 314 8.56 17.50 -20.63
N LEU A 315 9.59 17.47 -19.78
CA LEU A 315 9.77 18.42 -18.68
C LEU A 315 9.95 19.86 -19.20
N ALA A 316 10.67 20.04 -20.30
CA ALA A 316 10.92 21.34 -20.92
C ALA A 316 9.76 21.86 -21.78
N SER A 317 8.72 21.07 -22.00
CA SER A 317 7.57 21.45 -22.83
C SER A 317 6.51 22.18 -22.02
N ASP A 318 6.05 23.32 -22.53
CA ASP A 318 4.90 24.07 -22.00
C ASP A 318 3.55 23.65 -22.61
N ARG A 319 3.56 22.64 -23.49
CA ARG A 319 2.30 22.11 -24.05
C ARG A 319 1.52 21.32 -23.00
N PRO A 320 0.17 21.40 -23.00
CA PRO A 320 -0.66 20.56 -22.16
C PRO A 320 -0.39 19.07 -22.40
N ALA A 321 -0.17 18.35 -21.31
CA ALA A 321 0.06 16.90 -21.32
C ALA A 321 -0.35 16.29 -19.99
N ILE A 322 -0.59 14.98 -20.01
CA ILE A 322 -0.80 14.19 -18.79
C ILE A 322 0.40 13.25 -18.63
N VAL A 323 1.01 13.23 -17.45
CA VAL A 323 2.04 12.26 -17.09
C VAL A 323 1.55 11.35 -15.98
N ILE A 324 1.54 10.04 -16.23
CA ILE A 324 1.31 9.00 -15.22
C ILE A 324 2.66 8.36 -14.91
N ALA A 325 3.20 8.60 -13.72
CA ALA A 325 4.56 8.19 -13.37
C ALA A 325 4.63 7.48 -12.02
N SER A 326 5.51 6.49 -11.92
CA SER A 326 5.87 5.85 -10.65
C SER A 326 7.00 6.59 -9.94
N SER A 327 7.09 6.60 -8.61
CA SER A 327 6.22 5.91 -7.63
C SER A 327 4.95 6.69 -7.25
N GLY A 328 3.93 5.98 -6.74
CA GLY A 328 2.63 6.57 -6.38
C GLY A 328 2.65 7.50 -5.16
N MET A 329 3.69 7.41 -4.34
CA MET A 329 3.83 8.18 -3.10
C MET A 329 4.97 9.23 -3.16
N LEU A 330 5.64 9.36 -4.30
CA LEU A 330 6.76 10.30 -4.54
C LEU A 330 8.06 10.01 -3.74
N HIS A 331 8.24 8.82 -3.17
CA HIS A 331 9.49 8.45 -2.47
C HIS A 331 10.69 8.27 -3.40
N ALA A 332 10.45 7.83 -4.64
CA ALA A 332 11.50 7.55 -5.62
C ALA A 332 10.93 7.47 -7.05
N GLY A 333 11.82 7.33 -8.03
CA GLY A 333 11.49 7.03 -9.41
C GLY A 333 11.34 8.26 -10.30
N ALA A 334 10.41 8.19 -11.25
CA ALA A 334 10.17 9.24 -12.24
C ALA A 334 9.21 10.33 -11.72
N SER A 335 8.19 9.97 -10.94
CA SER A 335 7.18 10.92 -10.47
C SER A 335 7.74 12.09 -9.64
N PRO A 336 8.78 11.93 -8.78
CA PRO A 336 9.36 13.09 -8.10
C PRO A 336 10.06 14.04 -9.08
N GLN A 337 10.61 13.52 -10.19
CA GLN A 337 11.28 14.37 -11.20
C GLN A 337 10.29 15.33 -11.85
N TYR A 338 9.11 14.82 -12.23
CA TYR A 338 8.02 15.66 -12.74
C TYR A 338 7.47 16.57 -11.65
N ALA A 339 7.28 16.08 -10.42
CA ALA A 339 6.74 16.89 -9.33
C ALA A 339 7.60 18.10 -9.05
N ARG A 340 8.94 17.94 -8.97
CA ARG A 340 9.85 19.07 -8.76
C ARG A 340 9.81 20.11 -9.85
N ALA A 341 9.64 19.68 -11.10
CA ALA A 341 9.59 20.58 -12.24
C ALA A 341 8.23 21.30 -12.35
N TRP A 342 7.13 20.64 -11.99
CA TRP A 342 5.79 21.14 -12.29
C TRP A 342 5.07 21.78 -11.10
N LEU A 343 5.34 21.33 -9.87
CA LEU A 343 4.72 21.88 -8.65
C LEU A 343 4.92 23.39 -8.43
N PRO A 344 6.05 24.01 -8.84
CA PRO A 344 6.23 25.46 -8.70
C PRO A 344 5.31 26.31 -9.59
N HIS A 345 4.56 25.69 -10.52
CA HIS A 345 3.80 26.38 -11.54
C HIS A 345 2.29 26.25 -11.29
N PRO A 346 1.56 27.36 -11.04
CA PRO A 346 0.17 27.32 -10.59
C PRO A 346 -0.83 26.86 -11.65
N GLU A 347 -0.47 26.90 -12.94
CA GLU A 347 -1.30 26.39 -14.03
C GLU A 347 -1.33 24.85 -14.07
N ASN A 348 -0.33 24.19 -13.49
CA ASN A 348 -0.23 22.74 -13.46
C ASN A 348 -1.06 22.15 -12.30
N ALA A 349 -1.25 20.83 -12.36
CA ALA A 349 -1.87 20.08 -11.28
C ALA A 349 -1.15 18.77 -10.98
N LEU A 350 -1.19 18.36 -9.71
CA LEU A 350 -0.76 17.05 -9.23
C LEU A 350 -1.96 16.36 -8.57
N PHE A 351 -2.42 15.25 -9.15
CA PHE A 351 -3.59 14.53 -8.66
C PHE A 351 -3.23 13.18 -8.06
N VAL A 352 -3.44 13.06 -6.75
CA VAL A 352 -3.19 11.84 -5.99
C VAL A 352 -4.38 10.90 -6.09
N VAL A 353 -4.13 9.66 -6.49
CA VAL A 353 -5.17 8.68 -6.88
C VAL A 353 -5.13 7.37 -6.08
N GLY A 354 -4.11 7.21 -5.23
CA GLY A 354 -3.86 6.03 -4.41
C GLY A 354 -3.75 6.34 -2.92
N TYR A 355 -3.48 5.30 -2.12
CA TYR A 355 -3.09 5.46 -0.73
C TYR A 355 -1.78 6.26 -0.63
N GLN A 356 -1.62 7.03 0.45
CA GLN A 356 -0.42 7.78 0.76
C GLN A 356 -0.05 7.49 2.21
N ASP A 357 1.11 6.88 2.41
CA ASP A 357 1.68 6.65 3.73
C ASP A 357 1.84 7.98 4.49
N ALA A 358 1.69 7.96 5.81
CA ALA A 358 1.78 9.14 6.67
C ALA A 358 3.09 9.94 6.47
N GLU A 359 4.19 9.26 6.15
CA GLU A 359 5.52 9.86 5.96
C GLU A 359 5.84 10.16 4.49
N SER A 360 4.92 9.90 3.57
CA SER A 360 5.17 10.12 2.15
C SER A 360 5.16 11.59 1.74
N PRO A 361 6.00 12.00 0.78
CA PRO A 361 5.92 13.36 0.23
C PRO A 361 4.56 13.67 -0.39
N GLY A 362 3.87 12.68 -0.97
CA GLY A 362 2.53 12.89 -1.49
C GLY A 362 1.47 13.08 -0.41
N ARG A 363 1.59 12.44 0.77
CA ARG A 363 0.79 12.80 1.94
C ARG A 363 1.05 14.23 2.38
N ARG A 364 2.32 14.63 2.46
CA ARG A 364 2.70 16.00 2.84
C ARG A 364 2.07 17.03 1.90
N LEU A 365 2.14 16.81 0.60
CA LEU A 365 1.54 17.68 -0.42
C LEU A 365 0.04 17.88 -0.23
N LEU A 366 -0.71 16.84 0.13
CA LEU A 366 -2.14 16.93 0.41
C LEU A 366 -2.48 17.71 1.68
N GLU A 367 -1.53 17.82 2.61
CA GLU A 367 -1.70 18.53 3.87
C GLU A 367 -1.25 19.99 3.83
N LEU A 368 -0.51 20.38 2.79
CA LEU A 368 -0.08 21.76 2.58
C LEU A 368 -1.29 22.64 2.22
N GLN A 369 -1.32 23.84 2.79
CA GLN A 369 -2.10 24.93 2.22
C GLN A 369 -1.43 25.40 0.92
N GLN A 370 -2.18 25.92 -0.05
CA GLN A 370 -1.63 26.39 -1.33
C GLN A 370 -0.42 27.32 -1.10
N GLY A 371 0.71 27.01 -1.73
CA GLY A 371 1.95 27.80 -1.64
C GLY A 371 2.94 27.36 -0.55
N GLY A 372 2.79 26.15 0.01
CA GLY A 372 3.78 25.55 0.92
C GLY A 372 5.01 24.94 0.23
N GLU A 373 5.89 24.31 1.01
CA GLU A 373 7.06 23.57 0.53
C GLU A 373 7.01 22.09 0.94
N VAL A 374 7.51 21.22 0.06
CA VAL A 374 7.69 19.79 0.31
C VAL A 374 9.13 19.37 -0.03
N LEU A 375 9.68 18.43 0.74
CA LEU A 375 10.94 17.77 0.39
C LEU A 375 10.68 16.64 -0.59
N LEU A 376 11.39 16.66 -1.72
CA LEU A 376 11.34 15.61 -2.73
C LEU A 376 12.75 15.05 -2.98
N PRO A 377 12.88 13.75 -3.31
CA PRO A 377 14.16 13.16 -3.69
C PRO A 377 14.86 13.94 -4.79
N ASP A 378 16.16 14.24 -4.64
CA ASP A 378 16.98 15.03 -5.57
C ASP A 378 17.56 14.21 -6.76
N GLY A 379 17.36 12.88 -6.73
CA GLY A 379 17.90 11.94 -7.71
C GLY A 379 19.39 11.59 -7.53
N LYS A 380 20.05 12.14 -6.52
CA LYS A 380 21.44 11.91 -6.12
C LYS A 380 21.57 11.30 -4.71
N GLY A 381 20.46 10.86 -4.13
CA GLY A 381 20.39 10.26 -2.80
C GLY A 381 20.06 11.26 -1.68
N GLY A 382 19.84 12.53 -2.01
CA GLY A 382 19.39 13.58 -1.09
C GLY A 382 17.91 13.95 -1.27
N LEU A 383 17.50 14.98 -0.52
CA LEU A 383 16.20 15.63 -0.62
C LEU A 383 16.39 17.10 -0.98
N GLU A 384 15.48 17.67 -1.76
CA GLU A 384 15.46 19.09 -2.11
C GLU A 384 14.09 19.72 -1.81
N PRO A 385 14.04 20.98 -1.30
CA PRO A 385 12.79 21.68 -1.04
C PRO A 385 12.19 22.23 -2.34
N VAL A 386 10.89 21.97 -2.54
CA VAL A 386 10.12 22.40 -3.71
C VAL A 386 8.86 23.14 -3.30
N SER A 387 8.64 24.31 -3.90
CA SER A 387 7.40 25.06 -3.75
C SER A 387 6.22 24.36 -4.43
N ALA A 388 5.12 24.20 -3.70
CA ALA A 388 3.88 23.59 -4.17
C ALA A 388 2.82 24.67 -4.43
N TYR A 389 2.91 25.31 -5.60
CA TYR A 389 1.95 26.32 -6.08
C TYR A 389 0.89 25.73 -7.01
N SER A 390 1.16 24.59 -7.66
CA SER A 390 0.18 23.86 -8.46
C SER A 390 -1.04 23.43 -7.65
N ARG A 391 -2.15 23.16 -8.36
CA ARG A 391 -3.32 22.51 -7.78
C ARG A 391 -2.96 21.09 -7.34
N VAL A 392 -3.11 20.80 -6.05
CA VAL A 392 -2.91 19.45 -5.50
C VAL A 392 -4.23 18.94 -4.94
N GLU A 393 -4.72 17.81 -5.46
CA GLU A 393 -5.99 17.23 -5.02
C GLU A 393 -5.93 15.70 -4.94
N ARG A 394 -6.77 15.12 -4.09
CA ARG A 394 -6.93 13.67 -3.96
C ARG A 394 -8.24 13.22 -4.58
N PHE A 395 -8.15 12.14 -5.36
CA PHE A 395 -9.29 11.38 -5.88
C PHE A 395 -9.22 9.95 -5.35
N TYR A 396 -10.28 9.51 -4.70
CA TYR A 396 -10.38 8.21 -4.05
C TYR A 396 -10.69 7.11 -5.05
N LEU A 397 -9.70 6.79 -5.89
CA LEU A 397 -9.80 5.73 -6.88
C LEU A 397 -9.25 4.39 -6.39
N SER A 398 -8.79 4.31 -5.13
CA SER A 398 -8.13 3.15 -4.48
C SER A 398 -8.56 1.76 -4.96
N ALA A 399 -7.60 0.83 -4.97
CA ALA A 399 -7.79 -0.57 -5.30
C ALA A 399 -7.99 -1.45 -4.05
N HIS A 400 -8.25 -0.84 -2.90
CA HIS A 400 -8.58 -1.52 -1.65
C HIS A 400 -10.06 -1.30 -1.32
N ALA A 401 -10.66 -2.28 -0.66
CA ALA A 401 -11.97 -2.16 -0.06
C ALA A 401 -11.91 -1.11 1.06
N ASP A 402 -12.99 -0.34 1.18
CA ASP A 402 -13.17 0.56 2.32
C ASP A 402 -13.64 -0.23 3.55
N ARG A 403 -13.80 0.44 4.71
CA ARG A 403 -14.28 -0.21 5.93
C ARG A 403 -15.56 -1.00 5.70
N GLY A 404 -16.53 -0.45 4.95
CA GLY A 404 -17.79 -1.12 4.66
C GLY A 404 -17.61 -2.39 3.83
N GLY A 405 -16.79 -2.32 2.79
CA GLY A 405 -16.40 -3.44 1.94
C GLY A 405 -15.71 -4.54 2.74
N LEU A 406 -14.68 -4.20 3.53
CA LEU A 406 -13.93 -5.15 4.36
C LEU A 406 -14.84 -5.87 5.36
N LEU A 407 -15.68 -5.13 6.11
CA LEU A 407 -16.63 -5.72 7.06
C LEU A 407 -17.63 -6.65 6.36
N GLY A 408 -18.18 -6.21 5.22
CA GLY A 408 -19.12 -7.00 4.42
C GLY A 408 -18.50 -8.28 3.88
N MET A 409 -17.23 -8.21 3.47
CA MET A 409 -16.46 -9.37 3.01
C MET A 409 -16.19 -10.38 4.12
N ILE A 410 -15.68 -9.93 5.27
CA ILE A 410 -15.43 -10.78 6.45
C ILE A 410 -16.72 -11.53 6.84
N ALA A 411 -17.86 -10.84 6.83
CA ALA A 411 -19.15 -11.44 7.15
C ALA A 411 -19.56 -12.58 6.19
N ARG A 412 -19.09 -12.59 4.93
CA ARG A 412 -19.37 -13.69 3.97
C ARG A 412 -18.68 -15.01 4.30
N TYR A 413 -17.66 -14.97 5.16
CA TYR A 413 -16.92 -16.15 5.61
C TYR A 413 -17.31 -16.58 7.03
N GLY A 414 -18.07 -15.76 7.77
CA GLY A 414 -18.57 -16.11 9.11
C GLY A 414 -17.51 -16.60 10.10
N PRO A 415 -16.35 -15.92 10.26
CA PRO A 415 -15.27 -16.46 11.10
C PRO A 415 -15.60 -16.47 12.59
N GLY A 416 -15.00 -17.39 13.34
CA GLY A 416 -14.95 -17.28 14.81
C GLY A 416 -14.03 -16.13 15.26
N LYS A 417 -12.87 -16.02 14.60
CA LYS A 417 -11.82 -15.05 14.91
C LYS A 417 -11.41 -14.20 13.71
N VAL A 418 -11.09 -12.93 13.94
CA VAL A 418 -10.53 -12.02 12.94
C VAL A 418 -9.19 -11.49 13.42
N ILE A 419 -8.18 -11.55 12.57
CA ILE A 419 -6.88 -10.94 12.80
C ILE A 419 -6.75 -9.78 11.82
N LEU A 420 -6.50 -8.57 12.32
CA LEU A 420 -6.33 -7.39 11.47
C LEU A 420 -4.84 -7.05 11.31
N THR A 421 -4.40 -7.05 10.06
CA THR A 421 -3.04 -6.72 9.63
C THR A 421 -3.10 -5.65 8.54
N HIS A 422 -1.94 -5.27 7.99
CA HIS A 422 -1.78 -4.40 6.84
C HIS A 422 -2.65 -3.13 6.90
N GLY A 423 -2.32 -2.27 7.86
CA GLY A 423 -3.07 -1.06 8.14
C GLY A 423 -2.52 -0.37 9.38
N GLU A 424 -2.59 0.95 9.41
CA GLU A 424 -2.13 1.73 10.54
C GLU A 424 -2.93 1.41 11.81
N VAL A 425 -2.32 1.64 12.99
CA VAL A 425 -2.92 1.44 14.31
C VAL A 425 -4.36 1.98 14.40
N ARG A 426 -4.62 3.17 13.87
CA ARG A 426 -5.94 3.81 13.88
C ARG A 426 -6.96 3.04 13.03
N ALA A 427 -6.59 2.64 11.82
CA ALA A 427 -7.45 1.91 10.90
C ALA A 427 -7.86 0.55 11.48
N ARG A 428 -6.89 -0.16 12.05
CA ARG A 428 -7.07 -1.43 12.76
C ARG A 428 -7.99 -1.30 13.97
N ALA A 429 -7.71 -0.33 14.84
CA ALA A 429 -8.52 -0.10 16.03
C ALA A 429 -9.96 0.28 15.70
N ASN A 430 -10.17 1.11 14.66
CA ASN A 430 -11.51 1.49 14.21
C ASN A 430 -12.30 0.26 13.76
N MET A 431 -11.71 -0.56 12.90
CA MET A 431 -12.34 -1.77 12.36
C MET A 431 -12.60 -2.82 13.45
N ALA A 432 -11.67 -3.00 14.40
CA ALA A 432 -11.87 -3.89 15.55
C ALA A 432 -13.09 -3.50 16.39
N GLY A 433 -13.36 -2.19 16.56
CA GLY A 433 -14.54 -1.70 17.26
C GLY A 433 -15.87 -2.19 16.67
N TYR A 434 -15.94 -2.36 15.35
CA TYR A 434 -17.14 -2.90 14.69
C TYR A 434 -17.22 -4.44 14.79
N LEU A 435 -16.09 -5.12 14.70
CA LEU A 435 -16.01 -6.59 14.65
C LEU A 435 -16.14 -7.26 16.02
N ASN A 436 -15.67 -6.63 17.10
CA ASN A 436 -15.67 -7.20 18.46
C ASN A 436 -17.06 -7.57 18.99
N THR A 437 -18.13 -7.04 18.37
CA THR A 437 -19.51 -7.39 18.70
C THR A 437 -19.89 -8.81 18.26
N LYS A 438 -19.23 -9.35 17.22
CA LYS A 438 -19.59 -10.59 16.53
C LYS A 438 -18.45 -11.58 16.39
N HIS A 439 -17.20 -11.14 16.53
CA HIS A 439 -15.99 -11.94 16.32
C HIS A 439 -14.96 -11.65 17.41
N GLU A 440 -14.07 -12.59 17.70
CA GLU A 440 -12.88 -12.33 18.51
C GLU A 440 -11.90 -11.62 17.60
N VAL A 441 -11.41 -10.45 17.99
CA VAL A 441 -10.48 -9.68 17.16
C VAL A 441 -9.11 -9.62 17.81
N SER A 442 -8.08 -9.93 17.04
CA SER A 442 -6.68 -9.74 17.44
C SER A 442 -6.02 -8.66 16.58
N LEU A 443 -5.26 -7.79 17.24
CA LEU A 443 -4.44 -6.75 16.63
C LEU A 443 -2.97 -7.08 16.90
N PRO A 444 -2.40 -8.14 16.27
CA PRO A 444 -1.06 -8.60 16.59
C PRO A 444 -0.01 -7.51 16.36
N GLN A 445 1.06 -7.56 17.14
CA GLN A 445 2.30 -6.89 16.81
C GLN A 445 3.29 -7.81 16.06
N ALA A 446 4.27 -7.22 15.40
CA ALA A 446 5.30 -8.00 14.73
C ALA A 446 6.07 -8.84 15.75
N GLY A 447 6.18 -10.14 15.49
CA GLY A 447 6.76 -11.12 16.41
C GLY A 447 5.80 -11.70 17.43
N GLU A 448 4.55 -11.24 17.50
CA GLU A 448 3.51 -11.81 18.37
C GLU A 448 2.90 -13.07 17.77
N LEU A 449 2.86 -14.14 18.55
CA LEU A 449 2.22 -15.40 18.18
C LEU A 449 0.76 -15.42 18.64
N VAL A 450 -0.18 -15.55 17.69
CA VAL A 450 -1.62 -15.49 17.95
C VAL A 450 -2.30 -16.80 17.54
N PRO A 451 -3.14 -17.42 18.40
CA PRO A 451 -3.90 -18.60 18.02
C PRO A 451 -4.97 -18.23 16.98
N LEU A 452 -5.16 -19.08 15.97
CA LEU A 452 -6.14 -18.88 14.91
C LEU A 452 -7.55 -19.36 15.30
N GLN A 453 -7.71 -19.99 16.46
CA GLN A 453 -9.00 -20.45 16.96
C GLN A 453 -9.64 -19.36 17.83
N ASP A 454 -10.98 -19.31 17.80
CA ASP A 454 -11.79 -18.57 18.76
C ASP A 454 -11.63 -19.20 20.16
N SER A 455 -11.40 -18.36 21.17
CA SER A 455 -11.25 -18.78 22.57
C SER A 455 -12.55 -19.32 23.19
N GLY A 456 -13.69 -19.16 22.52
CA GLY A 456 -15.01 -19.61 23.01
C GLY A 456 -15.56 -18.77 24.16
N ARG A 457 -14.90 -17.67 24.52
CA ARG A 457 -15.37 -16.75 25.58
C ARG A 457 -16.59 -15.96 25.11
N ARG A 458 -17.66 -15.95 25.93
CA ARG A 458 -18.87 -15.14 25.65
C ARG A 458 -18.51 -13.66 25.60
N ARG A 459 -18.94 -12.98 24.54
CA ARG A 459 -18.65 -11.56 24.30
C ARG A 459 -19.67 -10.70 25.04
N GLY A 460 -19.18 -9.82 25.92
CA GLY A 460 -20.02 -8.85 26.64
C GLY A 460 -20.52 -7.76 25.69
N THR A 461 -21.78 -7.36 25.87
CA THR A 461 -22.37 -6.19 25.21
C THR A 461 -21.65 -4.91 25.61
N PHE A 462 -21.36 -4.04 24.63
CA PHE A 462 -20.87 -2.66 24.75
C PHE A 462 -20.09 -2.32 26.04
N MET A 463 -18.76 -2.41 25.98
CA MET A 463 -17.91 -1.50 26.76
C MET A 463 -17.42 -0.40 25.82
N ASN A 464 -18.07 0.75 25.90
CA ASN A 464 -17.68 1.96 25.19
C ASN A 464 -16.43 2.58 25.88
N THR A 465 -15.27 1.96 25.73
CA THR A 465 -13.97 2.55 26.12
C THR A 465 -13.35 3.37 24.99
N ALA A 466 -13.92 3.28 23.78
CA ALA A 466 -13.52 4.02 22.59
C ALA A 466 -13.52 5.57 22.70
N PRO A 467 -14.42 6.25 23.47
CA PRO A 467 -14.45 7.70 23.48
C PRO A 467 -13.20 8.30 24.11
N LYS A 468 -12.68 7.69 25.19
CA LYS A 468 -11.48 8.19 25.88
C LYS A 468 -10.22 8.02 25.03
N LYS A 469 -10.05 6.87 24.36
CA LYS A 469 -8.92 6.65 23.44
C LYS A 469 -9.01 7.53 22.18
N LEU A 470 -10.23 7.79 21.66
CA LEU A 470 -10.43 8.62 20.48
C LEU A 470 -10.22 10.12 20.77
N GLU A 471 -10.65 10.62 21.93
CA GLU A 471 -10.36 12.00 22.38
C GLU A 471 -8.86 12.20 22.59
N ALA A 472 -8.18 11.28 23.29
CA ALA A 472 -6.72 11.31 23.43
C ALA A 472 -5.99 11.26 22.07
N LEU A 473 -6.52 10.52 21.09
CA LEU A 473 -5.99 10.50 19.71
C LEU A 473 -6.26 11.82 18.95
N LYS A 474 -7.41 12.48 19.17
CA LYS A 474 -7.69 13.78 18.54
C LYS A 474 -6.75 14.86 19.05
N GLU A 475 -6.46 14.87 20.35
CA GLU A 475 -5.47 15.77 20.96
C GLU A 475 -4.05 15.48 20.44
N ARG A 476 -3.68 14.20 20.29
CA ARG A 476 -2.36 13.78 19.77
C ARG A 476 -2.11 14.16 18.31
N HIS A 477 -3.17 14.37 17.51
CA HIS A 477 -3.09 14.85 16.12
C HIS A 477 -3.53 16.32 15.96
N ALA A 478 -3.71 17.05 17.06
CA ALA A 478 -4.05 18.47 17.01
C ALA A 478 -2.91 19.26 16.33
N ARG A 479 -3.28 20.14 15.40
CA ARG A 479 -2.34 21.01 14.69
C ARG A 479 -2.32 22.36 15.38
N ALA A 480 -1.17 22.74 15.92
CA ALA A 480 -0.99 24.04 16.55
C ALA A 480 0.34 24.69 16.15
N THR A 481 0.36 26.01 16.08
CA THR A 481 1.59 26.76 15.83
C THR A 481 2.38 26.88 17.13
N VAL A 482 3.56 26.28 17.18
CA VAL A 482 4.47 26.34 18.32
C VAL A 482 5.59 27.35 18.05
N SER A 483 6.04 28.09 19.07
CA SER A 483 7.26 28.90 18.95
C SER A 483 8.48 28.03 19.27
N VAL A 484 9.47 28.06 18.40
CA VAL A 484 10.69 27.26 18.51
C VAL A 484 11.86 28.18 18.84
N THR A 485 12.61 27.86 19.88
CA THR A 485 13.89 28.52 20.19
C THR A 485 15.00 27.49 20.21
N TYR A 486 16.08 27.75 19.49
CA TYR A 486 17.29 26.93 19.49
C TYR A 486 18.40 27.62 20.25
N ASP A 487 18.88 26.99 21.30
CA ASP A 487 20.03 27.43 22.07
C ASP A 487 21.30 26.85 21.42
N ARG A 488 22.19 27.74 20.96
CA ARG A 488 23.39 27.34 20.21
C ARG A 488 24.49 26.75 21.08
N ASP A 489 24.50 27.09 22.36
CA ASP A 489 25.59 26.71 23.27
C ASP A 489 25.30 25.34 23.91
N THR A 490 24.01 25.05 24.13
CA THR A 490 23.55 23.77 24.69
C THR A 490 23.01 22.80 23.63
N HIS A 491 22.87 23.26 22.37
CA HIS A 491 22.23 22.52 21.29
C HIS A 491 20.76 22.12 21.58
N GLU A 492 20.09 22.81 22.49
CA GLU A 492 18.70 22.52 22.87
C GLU A 492 17.70 23.19 21.90
N VAL A 493 16.72 22.41 21.42
CA VAL A 493 15.53 22.94 20.73
C VAL A 493 14.38 22.96 21.73
N ARG A 494 13.92 24.15 22.12
CA ARG A 494 12.77 24.33 23.02
C ARG A 494 11.52 24.70 22.22
N LEU A 495 10.44 23.96 22.44
CA LEU A 495 9.13 24.19 21.84
C LEU A 495 8.20 24.77 22.91
N LYS A 496 7.63 25.95 22.65
CA LYS A 496 6.55 26.47 23.49
C LYS A 496 5.23 25.96 22.94
N LEU A 497 4.60 25.05 23.67
CA LEU A 497 3.27 24.55 23.35
C LEU A 497 2.22 25.64 23.63
N PRO A 498 1.20 25.78 22.76
CA PRO A 498 0.06 26.65 23.03
C PRO A 498 -0.80 26.06 24.14
N ALA A 499 -1.58 26.91 24.83
CA ALA A 499 -2.26 26.58 26.08
C ALA A 499 -3.35 25.51 25.96
N ASP A 500 -3.78 25.21 24.74
CA ASP A 500 -4.77 24.20 24.37
C ASP A 500 -4.14 22.83 24.03
N LEU A 501 -2.81 22.71 24.09
CA LEU A 501 -2.09 21.46 23.86
C LEU A 501 -1.58 20.89 25.19
N ASP A 502 -1.97 19.66 25.52
CA ASP A 502 -1.49 18.98 26.73
C ASP A 502 -0.02 18.57 26.57
N GLY A 503 0.84 19.07 27.48
CA GLY A 503 2.27 18.82 27.49
C GLY A 503 2.63 17.37 27.82
N SER A 504 1.76 16.64 28.53
CA SER A 504 2.00 15.22 28.86
C SER A 504 1.92 14.29 27.66
N LEU A 505 1.46 14.78 26.50
CA LEU A 505 1.50 14.06 25.23
C LEU A 505 2.92 13.98 24.63
N PHE A 506 3.86 14.78 25.15
CA PHE A 506 5.25 14.85 24.73
C PHE A 506 6.13 14.41 25.89
N GLY A 507 6.68 13.21 25.81
CA GLY A 507 7.60 12.70 26.84
C GLY A 507 9.05 12.64 26.39
N GLU A 508 9.89 12.09 27.25
CA GLU A 508 11.29 11.79 26.90
C GLU A 508 11.33 10.71 25.81
N GLY A 509 12.14 10.95 24.78
CA GLY A 509 12.32 10.05 23.66
C GLY A 509 13.06 10.75 22.52
N ASP A 510 13.40 9.98 21.50
CA ASP A 510 14.04 10.50 20.31
C ASP A 510 13.02 11.21 19.43
N TYR A 511 13.28 12.47 19.10
CA TYR A 511 12.46 13.23 18.16
C TYR A 511 13.20 13.43 16.84
N THR A 512 12.49 13.23 15.73
CA THR A 512 12.91 13.66 14.41
C THR A 512 12.44 15.09 14.18
N LEU A 513 13.39 15.97 13.86
CA LEU A 513 13.16 17.36 13.50
C LEU A 513 13.32 17.52 11.99
N GLU A 514 12.30 18.05 11.32
CA GLU A 514 12.38 18.43 9.92
C GLU A 514 12.60 19.94 9.82
N VAL A 515 13.65 20.37 9.11
CA VAL A 515 14.01 21.78 8.94
C VAL A 515 13.99 22.14 7.46
N LEU A 516 13.14 23.09 7.10
CA LEU A 516 13.05 23.65 5.74
C LEU A 516 13.56 25.07 5.74
N ARG A 517 14.63 25.33 4.98
CA ARG A 517 15.26 26.66 4.82
C ARG A 517 15.53 27.36 6.17
N GLY A 518 16.03 26.59 7.14
CA GLY A 518 16.36 27.10 8.48
C GLY A 518 15.16 27.32 9.40
N LYS A 519 13.94 26.93 9.00
CA LYS A 519 12.75 26.92 9.85
C LYS A 519 12.36 25.48 10.18
N LEU A 520 12.11 25.21 11.45
CA LEU A 520 11.57 23.91 11.87
C LEU A 520 10.16 23.75 11.29
N SER A 521 9.98 22.77 10.40
CA SER A 521 8.71 22.48 9.70
C SER A 521 7.91 21.39 10.41
N ARG A 522 8.58 20.44 11.08
CA ARG A 522 7.95 19.31 11.76
C ARG A 522 8.79 18.81 12.93
N VAL A 523 8.12 18.34 13.97
CA VAL A 523 8.69 17.61 15.11
C VAL A 523 7.89 16.31 15.23
N LYS A 524 8.57 15.17 15.25
CA LYS A 524 7.92 13.85 15.37
C LYS A 524 8.66 13.00 16.39
N LEU A 525 7.97 12.45 17.38
CA LEU A 525 8.52 11.45 18.29
C LEU A 525 8.75 10.13 17.53
N ARG A 526 9.89 9.46 17.74
CA ARG A 526 10.17 8.14 17.16
C ARG A 526 9.21 7.11 17.74
N GLU A 527 8.82 6.18 16.88
CA GLU A 527 7.71 5.25 17.14
C GLU A 527 7.98 4.32 18.33
N GLN A 528 9.24 3.93 18.54
CA GLN A 528 9.67 3.12 19.70
C GLN A 528 9.43 3.81 21.05
N ASP A 529 9.63 5.13 21.13
CA ASP A 529 9.42 5.90 22.36
C ASP A 529 7.95 6.32 22.53
N ALA A 530 7.22 6.46 21.42
CA ALA A 530 5.78 6.71 21.41
C ALA A 530 4.97 5.56 22.02
N GLU A 531 5.51 4.33 21.99
CA GLU A 531 4.97 3.14 22.66
C GLU A 531 5.29 3.11 24.16
N ALA A 532 6.53 3.48 24.55
CA ALA A 532 6.92 3.57 25.96
C ALA A 532 6.05 4.59 26.72
N LEU A 533 5.80 5.75 26.11
CA LEU A 533 4.93 6.78 26.68
C LEU A 533 3.45 6.37 26.75
N ALA A 534 2.99 5.53 25.83
CA ALA A 534 1.63 5.00 25.88
C ALA A 534 1.44 3.98 27.03
N GLY A 535 2.51 3.30 27.46
CA GLY A 535 2.52 2.44 28.64
C GLY A 535 2.55 3.19 29.97
N MET A 536 3.12 4.40 30.00
CA MET A 536 3.20 5.23 31.22
C MET A 536 1.93 6.03 31.51
N ALA A 537 1.00 6.17 30.54
CA ALA A 537 -0.25 6.91 30.74
C ALA A 537 -1.26 6.22 31.69
N GLU A 538 -0.98 5.00 32.17
CA GLU A 538 -1.78 4.32 33.20
C GLU A 538 -1.22 4.48 34.62
N ASP A 539 0.04 4.88 34.80
CA ASP A 539 0.65 5.09 36.12
C ASP A 539 1.20 6.52 36.23
N SER A 540 0.59 7.29 37.13
CA SER A 540 0.90 8.66 37.50
C SER A 540 2.37 9.08 37.34
N VAL A 541 2.64 10.05 36.47
CA VAL A 541 3.90 10.80 36.47
C VAL A 541 3.66 12.15 37.15
N THR A 542 4.23 12.30 38.35
CA THR A 542 4.46 13.61 38.98
C THR A 542 5.57 14.34 38.22
N ALA A 543 5.27 15.57 37.82
CA ALA A 543 6.11 16.47 37.03
C ALA A 543 7.45 16.85 37.68
#